data_AF-J4J365-F1
#
_entry.id   AF-J4J365-F1
#
_cell.length_a   1.000
_cell.length_b   1.000
_cell.length_c   1.000
_cell.angle_alpha   90.00
_cell.angle_beta   90.00
_cell.angle_gamma   90.00
#
_symmetry.space_group_name_H-M   'P 1'
#
loop_
_entity.id
_entity.type
_entity.pdbx_description
1 polymer ?
#
loop_
_entity_poly.entity_id
_entity_poly.type
_entity_poly.pdbx_seq_one_letter_code
_entity_poly.pdbx_strand_id
1 'polypeptide(L)'
;MNEILSEDDKIKIGYKSKMSLEEAKKRYPDWYQRRIVEGQKKPSEDFVFHRHRGIYDNWKQKIISGAVVGKRYYCLENLCSLAVQCCISPEELEKDCKMIMEHFETLTNDDKNHFTLSDVISALATYYRNDTNAFTRKIEYISERTGIPLQRAKRNGNTRAEHVEIMNFTRQLKGRRDSKYLGGRPDKKAIVQEWRKKKPWGKKTDCQRDTGLSRPTISKYWNVETDE
;
A
#
# COMPACT_ATOMS: atom_id res chain seq x y z
N MET A 1 38.77 3.10 -10.91
CA MET A 1 37.94 3.23 -12.13
C MET A 1 37.04 4.46 -12.04
N ASN A 2 36.22 4.58 -10.99
CA ASN A 2 35.35 5.74 -10.81
C ASN A 2 36.10 7.06 -10.53
N GLU A 3 37.26 6.98 -9.88
CA GLU A 3 38.11 8.13 -9.56
C GLU A 3 38.78 8.77 -10.79
N ILE A 4 38.73 8.09 -11.94
CA ILE A 4 39.40 8.49 -13.19
C ILE A 4 38.40 9.11 -14.18
N LEU A 5 37.10 9.12 -13.84
CA LEU A 5 36.03 9.65 -14.69
C LEU A 5 35.77 11.13 -14.39
N SER A 6 35.31 11.88 -15.40
CA SER A 6 34.82 13.25 -15.24
C SER A 6 33.65 13.30 -14.24
N GLU A 7 33.38 14.44 -13.61
CA GLU A 7 32.28 14.53 -12.61
C GLU A 7 30.92 14.11 -13.18
N ASP A 8 30.66 14.38 -14.45
CA ASP A 8 29.42 14.00 -15.13
C ASP A 8 29.37 12.50 -15.46
N ASP A 9 30.53 11.88 -15.70
CA ASP A 9 30.67 10.46 -16.05
C ASP A 9 30.89 9.54 -14.85
N LYS A 10 31.13 10.09 -13.65
CA LYS A 10 31.29 9.30 -12.43
C LYS A 10 30.07 8.42 -12.23
N ILE A 11 30.33 7.12 -12.08
CA ILE A 11 29.34 6.12 -11.67
C ILE A 11 28.81 6.54 -10.32
N LYS A 12 27.62 7.14 -10.30
CA LYS A 12 26.91 7.46 -9.07
C LYS A 12 26.52 6.15 -8.42
N ILE A 13 27.26 5.75 -7.40
CA ILE A 13 26.87 4.65 -6.52
C ILE A 13 25.48 5.03 -6.01
N GLY A 14 24.52 4.11 -6.15
CA GLY A 14 23.14 4.33 -5.74
C GLY A 14 23.00 4.63 -4.24
N TYR A 15 21.80 4.44 -3.71
CA TYR A 15 21.52 4.73 -2.31
C TYR A 15 22.57 4.16 -1.33
N LYS A 16 23.29 5.05 -0.63
CA LYS A 16 24.17 4.72 0.49
C LYS A 16 23.43 4.98 1.80
N SER A 17 23.42 4.00 2.70
CA SER A 17 22.87 4.18 4.04
C SER A 17 23.63 5.29 4.77
N LYS A 18 22.92 6.13 5.53
CA LYS A 18 23.55 7.13 6.42
C LYS A 18 24.13 6.48 7.69
N MET A 19 23.73 5.26 8.01
CA MET A 19 24.17 4.51 9.19
C MET A 19 25.45 3.73 8.89
N SER A 20 26.42 3.78 9.80
CA SER A 20 27.66 3.01 9.67
C SER A 20 27.43 1.52 9.93
N LEU A 21 28.36 0.67 9.47
CA LEU A 21 28.29 -0.77 9.74
C LEU A 21 28.40 -1.09 11.24
N GLU A 22 29.17 -0.32 12.00
CA GLU A 22 29.29 -0.47 13.46
C GLU A 22 27.99 -0.13 14.18
N GLU A 23 27.33 0.95 13.77
CA GLU A 23 26.01 1.32 14.30
C GLU A 23 24.95 0.27 13.95
N ALA A 24 25.00 -0.26 12.73
CA ALA A 24 24.11 -1.34 12.30
C ALA A 24 24.35 -2.62 13.11
N LYS A 25 25.60 -2.97 13.43
CA LYS A 25 25.93 -4.11 14.31
C LYS A 25 25.33 -3.95 15.70
N LYS A 26 25.36 -2.73 16.26
CA LYS A 26 24.79 -2.44 17.59
C LYS A 26 23.26 -2.46 17.58
N ARG A 27 22.62 -1.89 16.55
CA ARG A 27 21.15 -1.76 16.48
C ARG A 27 20.46 -3.02 15.94
N TYR A 28 21.13 -3.76 15.08
CA TYR A 28 20.58 -4.93 14.37
C TYR A 28 21.59 -6.09 14.36
N PRO A 29 21.97 -6.62 15.53
CA PRO A 29 23.03 -7.63 15.64
C PRO A 29 22.73 -8.89 14.80
N ASP A 30 21.50 -9.40 14.85
CA ASP A 30 21.09 -10.59 14.09
C ASP A 30 21.09 -10.38 12.58
N TRP A 31 20.77 -9.17 12.13
CA TRP A 31 20.87 -8.82 10.73
C TRP A 31 22.32 -8.72 10.30
N TYR A 32 23.18 -8.09 11.11
CA TYR A 32 24.60 -7.92 10.82
C TYR A 32 25.30 -9.27 10.71
N GLN A 33 25.04 -10.17 11.66
CA GLN A 33 25.58 -11.53 11.65
C GLN A 33 25.18 -12.28 10.37
N ARG A 34 23.88 -12.37 10.06
CA ARG A 34 23.41 -13.10 8.87
C ARG A 34 23.89 -12.47 7.56
N ARG A 35 23.87 -11.15 7.43
CA ARG A 35 24.11 -10.46 6.14
C ARG A 35 25.55 -10.09 5.89
N ILE A 36 26.29 -9.68 6.92
CA ILE A 36 27.66 -9.19 6.79
C ILE A 36 28.66 -10.28 7.12
N VAL A 37 28.45 -11.03 8.21
CA VAL A 37 29.39 -12.08 8.63
C VAL A 37 29.18 -13.36 7.82
N GLU A 38 27.95 -13.86 7.76
CA GLU A 38 27.61 -15.11 7.07
C GLU A 38 27.35 -14.93 5.57
N GLY A 39 27.23 -13.70 5.09
CA GLY A 39 27.03 -13.39 3.67
C GLY A 39 25.70 -13.92 3.10
N GLN A 40 24.69 -14.17 3.95
CA GLN A 40 23.41 -14.70 3.48
C GLN A 40 22.76 -13.74 2.49
N LYS A 41 22.51 -14.21 1.26
CA LYS A 41 21.78 -13.48 0.23
C LYS A 41 20.39 -13.12 0.74
N LYS A 42 19.89 -11.93 0.38
CA LYS A 42 18.50 -11.53 0.69
C LYS A 42 17.55 -12.60 0.11
N PRO A 43 16.80 -13.32 0.95
CA PRO A 43 15.80 -14.25 0.44
C PRO A 43 14.73 -13.40 -0.25
N SER A 44 14.28 -13.87 -1.42
CA SER A 44 13.23 -13.19 -2.18
C SER A 44 11.92 -13.15 -1.37
N GLU A 45 11.63 -14.21 -0.61
CA GLU A 45 10.38 -14.40 0.14
C GLU A 45 10.06 -13.28 1.14
N ASP A 46 11.05 -12.80 1.92
CA ASP A 46 10.89 -11.72 2.90
C ASP A 46 10.41 -10.40 2.28
N PHE A 47 10.56 -10.26 0.95
CA PHE A 47 10.29 -9.02 0.22
C PHE A 47 9.19 -9.20 -0.84
N VAL A 48 8.52 -10.34 -0.88
CA VAL A 48 7.35 -10.52 -1.73
C VAL A 48 6.18 -9.79 -1.09
N PHE A 49 5.69 -8.76 -1.77
CA PHE A 49 4.47 -8.06 -1.39
C PHE A 49 3.64 -7.74 -2.63
N HIS A 50 2.32 -7.70 -2.43
CA HIS A 50 1.38 -7.42 -3.49
C HIS A 50 0.89 -5.98 -3.43
N ARG A 51 0.79 -5.35 -4.60
CA ARG A 51 0.31 -3.99 -4.80
C ARG A 51 -1.01 -4.00 -5.55
N HIS A 52 -1.81 -2.96 -5.31
CA HIS A 52 -3.08 -2.78 -6.00
C HIS A 52 -2.87 -2.63 -7.52
N ARG A 53 -3.67 -3.35 -8.32
CA ARG A 53 -3.62 -3.38 -9.79
C ARG A 53 -3.59 -1.99 -10.43
N GLY A 54 -4.34 -1.03 -9.89
CA GLY A 54 -4.38 0.34 -10.41
C GLY A 54 -3.01 1.04 -10.48
N ILE A 55 -1.99 0.58 -9.74
CA ILE A 55 -0.61 1.10 -9.87
C ILE A 55 0.01 0.65 -11.19
N TYR A 56 -0.21 -0.59 -11.61
CA TYR A 56 0.22 -1.12 -12.90
C TYR A 56 -0.46 -0.36 -14.05
N ASP A 57 -1.78 -0.21 -14.00
CA ASP A 57 -2.54 0.50 -15.04
C ASP A 57 -2.16 1.98 -15.11
N ASN A 58 -1.98 2.64 -13.96
CA ASN A 58 -1.51 4.02 -13.91
C ASN A 58 -0.09 4.16 -14.51
N TRP A 59 0.78 3.18 -14.29
CA TRP A 59 2.10 3.19 -14.89
C TRP A 59 2.05 3.08 -16.41
N LYS A 60 1.18 2.22 -16.97
CA LYS A 60 0.95 2.16 -18.43
C LYS A 60 0.60 3.54 -19.00
N GLN A 61 -0.34 4.24 -18.37
CA GLN A 61 -0.73 5.60 -18.80
C GLN A 61 0.43 6.61 -18.72
N LYS A 62 1.26 6.52 -17.67
CA LYS A 62 2.46 7.37 -17.53
C LYS A 62 3.50 7.09 -18.59
N ILE A 63 3.67 5.82 -19.00
CA ILE A 63 4.56 5.46 -20.09
C ILE A 63 4.12 6.13 -21.39
N ILE A 64 2.85 5.93 -21.77
CA ILE A 64 2.31 6.47 -23.03
C ILE A 64 2.37 8.00 -23.09
N SER A 65 2.21 8.68 -21.96
CA SER A 65 2.21 10.15 -21.91
C SER A 65 3.57 10.81 -21.71
N GLY A 66 4.57 10.09 -21.17
CA GLY A 66 5.78 10.72 -20.65
C GLY A 66 7.09 10.00 -20.92
N ALA A 67 7.08 8.86 -21.62
CA ALA A 67 8.33 8.20 -22.01
C ALA A 67 9.07 9.00 -23.09
N VAL A 68 10.40 9.00 -22.99
CA VAL A 68 11.29 9.71 -23.91
C VAL A 68 12.39 8.79 -24.43
N VAL A 69 12.95 9.13 -25.58
CA VAL A 69 14.12 8.46 -26.16
C VAL A 69 15.26 8.38 -25.13
N GLY A 70 15.98 7.25 -25.13
CA GLY A 70 17.05 6.95 -24.17
C GLY A 70 16.59 6.39 -22.82
N LYS A 71 15.28 6.46 -22.49
CA LYS A 71 14.75 5.93 -21.21
C LYS A 71 13.65 4.86 -21.34
N ARG A 72 13.21 4.58 -22.57
CA ARG A 72 12.15 3.61 -22.93
C ARG A 72 12.34 2.23 -22.29
N TYR A 73 13.54 1.66 -22.34
CA TYR A 73 13.83 0.36 -21.72
C TYR A 73 13.50 0.34 -20.22
N TYR A 74 13.91 1.37 -19.47
CA TYR A 74 13.66 1.44 -18.03
C TYR A 74 12.17 1.59 -17.69
N CYS A 75 11.40 2.22 -18.57
CA CYS A 75 9.95 2.29 -18.44
C CYS A 75 9.30 0.90 -18.52
N LEU A 76 9.72 0.09 -19.50
CA LEU A 76 9.23 -1.27 -19.72
C LEU A 76 9.72 -2.25 -18.64
N GLU A 77 10.98 -2.12 -18.22
CA GLU A 77 11.56 -2.88 -17.11
C GLU A 77 10.77 -2.64 -15.80
N ASN A 78 10.40 -1.38 -15.53
CA ASN A 78 9.57 -1.04 -14.37
C ASN A 78 8.13 -1.57 -14.50
N LEU A 79 7.58 -1.62 -15.71
CA LEU A 79 6.27 -2.25 -15.96
C LEU A 79 6.31 -3.74 -15.61
N CYS A 80 7.35 -4.45 -16.03
CA CYS A 80 7.54 -5.87 -15.69
C CYS A 80 7.68 -6.08 -14.18
N SER A 81 8.38 -5.17 -13.48
CA SER A 81 8.41 -5.12 -12.00
C SER A 81 7.02 -5.04 -11.38
N LEU A 82 6.20 -4.14 -11.91
CA LEU A 82 4.87 -3.86 -11.40
C LEU A 82 3.93 -5.03 -11.69
N ALA A 83 4.10 -5.71 -12.81
CA ALA A 83 3.36 -6.91 -13.14
C ALA A 83 3.56 -8.02 -12.09
N VAL A 84 4.79 -8.25 -11.63
CA VAL A 84 5.09 -9.19 -10.53
C VAL A 84 4.34 -8.75 -9.26
N GLN A 85 4.45 -7.48 -8.89
CA GLN A 85 3.87 -6.96 -7.66
C GLN A 85 2.34 -6.89 -7.69
N CYS A 86 1.74 -6.72 -8.86
CA CYS A 86 0.29 -6.62 -9.04
C CYS A 86 -0.36 -7.94 -9.49
N CYS A 87 0.40 -9.05 -9.51
CA CYS A 87 -0.07 -10.36 -9.95
C CYS A 87 -0.71 -10.36 -11.35
N ILE A 88 -0.11 -9.62 -12.28
CA ILE A 88 -0.55 -9.60 -13.68
C ILE A 88 -0.10 -10.90 -14.34
N SER A 89 -0.97 -11.50 -15.16
CA SER A 89 -0.64 -12.75 -15.84
C SER A 89 0.44 -12.53 -16.92
N PRO A 90 1.22 -13.57 -17.27
CA PRO A 90 2.20 -13.47 -18.34
C PRO A 90 1.59 -13.04 -19.68
N GLU A 91 0.41 -13.57 -20.02
CA GLU A 91 -0.27 -13.27 -21.28
C GLU A 91 -0.73 -11.80 -21.36
N GLU A 92 -1.24 -11.26 -20.25
CA GLU A 92 -1.62 -9.84 -20.16
C GLU A 92 -0.38 -8.95 -20.28
N LEU A 93 0.69 -9.29 -19.54
CA LEU A 93 1.95 -8.53 -19.58
C LEU A 93 2.55 -8.52 -20.99
N GLU A 94 2.62 -9.66 -21.66
CA GLU A 94 3.17 -9.75 -23.03
C GLU A 94 2.37 -8.91 -24.02
N LYS A 95 1.04 -8.90 -23.90
CA LYS A 95 0.18 -8.04 -24.73
C LYS A 95 0.43 -6.56 -24.46
N ASP A 96 0.53 -6.17 -23.19
CA ASP A 96 0.83 -4.78 -22.81
C ASP A 96 2.24 -4.36 -23.27
N CYS A 97 3.24 -5.23 -23.14
CA CYS A 97 4.59 -4.99 -23.63
C CYS A 97 4.64 -4.79 -25.14
N LYS A 98 3.89 -5.57 -25.93
CA LYS A 98 3.79 -5.41 -27.38
C LYS A 98 3.17 -4.06 -27.76
N MET A 99 2.06 -3.69 -27.12
CA MET A 99 1.42 -2.39 -27.33
C MET A 99 2.39 -1.22 -27.03
N ILE A 100 3.12 -1.31 -25.92
CA ILE A 100 4.07 -0.27 -25.52
C ILE A 100 5.30 -0.25 -26.44
N MET A 101 5.76 -1.41 -26.91
CA MET A 101 6.85 -1.52 -27.89
C MET A 101 6.49 -0.77 -29.19
N GLU A 102 5.28 -0.98 -29.72
CA GLU A 102 4.79 -0.26 -30.91
C GLU A 102 4.78 1.26 -30.69
N HIS A 103 4.27 1.72 -29.54
CA HIS A 103 4.30 3.13 -29.19
C HIS A 103 5.75 3.66 -29.05
N PHE A 104 6.63 2.92 -28.41
CA PHE A 104 8.04 3.28 -28.25
C PHE A 104 8.75 3.41 -29.57
N GLU A 105 8.45 2.55 -30.54
CA GLU A 105 9.02 2.64 -31.86
C GLU A 105 8.60 3.92 -32.60
N THR A 106 7.39 4.44 -32.37
CA THR A 106 6.99 5.75 -32.92
C THR A 106 7.78 6.94 -32.36
N LEU A 107 8.49 6.77 -31.25
CA LEU A 107 9.34 7.82 -30.65
C LEU A 107 10.77 7.80 -31.20
N THR A 108 11.13 6.81 -32.01
CA THR A 108 12.44 6.68 -32.63
C THR A 108 12.73 7.92 -33.48
N ASN A 109 13.90 8.51 -33.28
CA ASN A 109 14.34 9.73 -33.96
C ASN A 109 15.76 9.62 -34.56
N ASP A 110 16.39 8.46 -34.44
CA ASP A 110 17.70 8.12 -35.00
C ASP A 110 17.68 6.63 -35.37
N ASP A 111 18.28 6.27 -36.51
CA ASP A 111 18.38 4.87 -36.98
C ASP A 111 19.05 3.93 -35.98
N LYS A 112 19.82 4.47 -35.02
CA LYS A 112 20.48 3.68 -33.97
C LYS A 112 19.61 3.45 -32.74
N ASN A 113 18.42 4.05 -32.67
CA ASN A 113 17.58 4.00 -31.48
C ASN A 113 16.22 3.32 -31.68
N HIS A 114 16.08 2.45 -32.67
CA HIS A 114 14.91 1.58 -32.76
C HIS A 114 14.66 0.80 -31.46
N PHE A 115 13.39 0.63 -31.11
CA PHE A 115 12.97 -0.16 -29.96
C PHE A 115 12.41 -1.50 -30.44
N THR A 116 13.08 -2.59 -30.07
CA THR A 116 12.90 -3.89 -30.71
C THR A 116 12.36 -4.95 -29.76
N LEU A 117 12.04 -6.12 -30.30
CA LEU A 117 11.67 -7.30 -29.51
C LEU A 117 12.78 -7.72 -28.52
N SER A 118 14.06 -7.45 -28.85
CA SER A 118 15.19 -7.72 -27.96
C SER A 118 15.08 -6.93 -26.64
N ASP A 119 14.66 -5.65 -26.73
CA ASP A 119 14.43 -4.79 -25.57
C ASP A 119 13.27 -5.32 -24.71
N VAL A 120 12.21 -5.80 -25.37
CA VAL A 120 11.05 -6.41 -24.69
C VAL A 120 11.44 -7.68 -23.94
N ILE A 121 12.16 -8.61 -24.60
CA ILE A 121 12.63 -9.86 -23.97
C ILE A 121 13.53 -9.54 -22.77
N SER A 122 14.43 -8.57 -22.94
CA SER A 122 15.32 -8.11 -21.87
C SER A 122 14.56 -7.50 -20.69
N ALA A 123 13.45 -6.80 -20.93
CA ALA A 123 12.60 -6.26 -19.86
C ALA A 123 11.79 -7.38 -19.17
N LEU A 124 11.20 -8.31 -19.94
CA LEU A 124 10.42 -9.46 -19.43
C LEU A 124 11.24 -10.37 -18.51
N ALA A 125 12.57 -10.42 -18.67
CA ALA A 125 13.44 -11.12 -17.75
C ALA A 125 13.25 -10.67 -16.28
N THR A 126 12.87 -9.40 -16.04
CA THR A 126 12.53 -8.91 -14.70
C THR A 126 11.32 -9.61 -14.10
N TYR A 127 10.32 -9.95 -14.92
CA TYR A 127 9.12 -10.65 -14.48
C TYR A 127 9.41 -12.12 -14.17
N TYR A 128 10.12 -12.81 -15.06
CA TYR A 128 10.39 -14.25 -14.94
C TYR A 128 11.52 -14.58 -13.95
N ARG A 129 12.54 -13.72 -13.85
CA ARG A 129 13.66 -13.86 -12.89
C ARG A 129 13.47 -12.89 -11.73
N ASN A 130 12.23 -12.76 -11.23
CA ASN A 130 11.92 -11.79 -10.21
C ASN A 130 12.73 -12.06 -8.93
N ASP A 131 13.68 -11.18 -8.65
CA ASP A 131 14.47 -11.17 -7.43
C ASP A 131 13.96 -10.06 -6.49
N THR A 132 14.64 -9.85 -5.37
CA THR A 132 14.29 -8.77 -4.43
C THR A 132 14.22 -7.39 -5.10
N ASN A 133 14.95 -7.15 -6.20
CA ASN A 133 14.93 -5.87 -6.90
C ASN A 133 13.60 -5.65 -7.62
N ALA A 134 12.91 -6.69 -8.07
CA ALA A 134 11.58 -6.57 -8.67
C ALA A 134 10.53 -6.01 -7.70
N PHE A 135 10.78 -6.09 -6.38
CA PHE A 135 9.88 -5.59 -5.33
C PHE A 135 10.38 -4.28 -4.69
N THR A 136 11.70 -4.11 -4.54
CA THR A 136 12.25 -3.07 -3.65
C THR A 136 12.68 -1.78 -4.35
N ARG A 137 12.30 -1.56 -5.62
CA ARG A 137 12.65 -0.34 -6.38
C ARG A 137 12.09 0.92 -5.70
N LYS A 138 12.97 1.88 -5.40
CA LYS A 138 12.59 3.17 -4.81
C LYS A 138 11.94 4.08 -5.86
N ILE A 139 10.93 4.83 -5.45
CA ILE A 139 10.21 5.75 -6.34
C ILE A 139 11.14 6.81 -6.95
N GLU A 140 12.12 7.30 -6.18
CA GLU A 140 13.10 8.29 -6.65
C GLU A 140 13.99 7.69 -7.74
N TYR A 141 14.45 6.44 -7.54
CA TYR A 141 15.25 5.71 -8.52
C TYR A 141 14.49 5.44 -9.82
N ILE A 142 13.22 5.01 -9.70
CA ILE A 142 12.35 4.80 -10.87
C ILE A 142 12.20 6.12 -11.64
N SER A 143 11.95 7.22 -10.93
CA SER A 143 11.73 8.52 -11.55
C SER A 143 12.95 9.02 -12.33
N GLU A 144 14.15 8.89 -11.74
CA GLU A 144 15.41 9.27 -12.38
C GLU A 144 15.67 8.46 -13.67
N ARG A 145 15.55 7.13 -13.57
CA ARG A 145 15.84 6.19 -14.66
C ARG A 145 14.85 6.26 -15.79
N THR A 146 13.57 6.42 -15.49
CA THR A 146 12.49 6.47 -16.50
C THR A 146 12.31 7.88 -17.07
N GLY A 147 12.77 8.91 -16.34
CA GLY A 147 12.51 10.31 -16.69
C GLY A 147 11.09 10.75 -16.39
N ILE A 148 10.24 9.87 -15.87
CA ILE A 148 8.86 10.17 -15.50
C ILE A 148 8.86 10.65 -14.04
N PRO A 149 8.42 11.88 -13.75
CA PRO A 149 8.34 12.37 -12.37
C PRO A 149 7.31 11.59 -11.57
N LEU A 150 7.74 10.99 -10.47
CA LEU A 150 6.89 10.26 -9.53
C LEU A 150 6.92 10.92 -8.16
N GLN A 151 5.75 11.20 -7.61
CA GLN A 151 5.59 11.74 -6.27
C GLN A 151 4.95 10.70 -5.36
N ARG A 152 5.44 10.61 -4.11
CA ARG A 152 4.79 9.78 -3.10
C ARG A 152 3.44 10.38 -2.76
N ALA A 153 2.40 9.55 -2.68
CA ALA A 153 1.13 9.96 -2.10
C ALA A 153 1.40 10.43 -0.66
N LYS A 154 1.18 11.72 -0.41
CA LYS A 154 1.22 12.25 0.95
C LYS A 154 -0.05 11.76 1.64
N ARG A 155 0.10 11.00 2.72
CA ARG A 155 -0.99 10.91 3.71
C ARG A 155 -1.18 12.31 4.28
N ASN A 156 -2.44 12.68 4.57
CA ASN A 156 -2.73 13.88 5.35
C ASN A 156 -1.82 13.82 6.58
N GLY A 157 -1.01 14.85 6.80
CA GLY A 157 0.09 14.85 7.78
C GLY A 157 -0.34 14.72 9.23
N ASN A 158 -1.62 14.45 9.47
CA ASN A 158 -2.20 14.22 10.77
C ASN A 158 -1.51 13.03 11.42
N THR A 159 -0.94 13.30 12.59
CA THR A 159 -0.51 12.29 13.53
C THR A 159 -1.66 11.35 13.87
N ARG A 160 -1.33 10.16 14.36
CA ARG A 160 -2.35 9.21 14.85
C ARG A 160 -3.28 9.86 15.89
N ALA A 161 -2.73 10.75 16.73
CA ALA A 161 -3.49 11.46 17.76
C ALA A 161 -4.54 12.40 17.14
N GLU A 162 -4.13 13.26 16.19
CA GLU A 162 -5.05 14.17 15.48
C GLU A 162 -6.12 13.40 14.71
N HIS A 163 -5.76 12.27 14.09
CA HIS A 163 -6.73 11.42 13.41
C HIS A 163 -7.80 10.86 14.36
N VAL A 164 -7.39 10.45 15.57
CA VAL A 164 -8.30 9.97 16.61
C VAL A 164 -9.17 11.11 17.15
N GLU A 165 -8.59 12.31 17.32
CA GLU A 165 -9.32 13.50 17.74
C GLU A 165 -10.41 13.88 16.73
N ILE A 166 -10.07 13.98 15.44
CA ILE A 166 -11.03 14.27 14.36
C ILE A 166 -12.12 13.20 14.31
N MET A 167 -11.75 11.92 14.46
CA MET A 167 -12.71 10.82 14.51
C MET A 167 -13.68 10.97 15.70
N ASN A 168 -13.16 11.26 16.89
CA ASN A 168 -13.97 11.43 18.10
C ASN A 168 -14.87 12.67 18.01
N PHE A 169 -14.37 13.79 17.48
CA PHE A 169 -15.14 15.00 17.27
C PHE A 169 -16.30 14.75 16.29
N THR A 170 -16.00 14.11 15.15
CA THR A 170 -17.02 13.71 14.16
C THR A 170 -18.06 12.77 14.79
N ARG A 171 -17.60 11.85 15.66
CA ARG A 171 -18.47 10.94 16.41
C ARG A 171 -19.43 11.68 17.32
N GLN A 172 -18.93 12.65 18.10
CA GLN A 172 -19.73 13.47 19.00
C GLN A 172 -20.74 14.32 18.24
N LEU A 173 -20.33 14.97 17.14
CA LEU A 173 -21.22 15.78 16.33
C LEU A 173 -22.39 14.96 15.76
N LYS A 174 -22.10 13.78 15.19
CA LYS A 174 -23.15 12.86 14.75
C LYS A 174 -24.01 12.37 15.91
N GLY A 175 -23.38 12.14 17.07
CA GLY A 175 -24.00 11.79 18.33
C GLY A 175 -25.03 12.80 18.86
N ARG A 176 -24.83 14.10 18.61
CA ARG A 176 -25.80 15.14 18.99
C ARG A 176 -27.14 14.99 18.27
N ARG A 177 -27.14 14.43 17.06
CA ARG A 177 -28.36 14.18 16.28
C ARG A 177 -28.94 12.79 16.53
N ASP A 178 -28.08 11.81 16.73
CA ASP A 178 -28.48 10.42 16.93
C ASP A 178 -27.44 9.69 17.79
N SER A 179 -27.87 9.26 18.97
CA SER A 179 -27.03 8.65 19.99
C SER A 179 -26.39 7.33 19.52
N LYS A 180 -26.90 6.69 18.47
CA LYS A 180 -26.29 5.48 17.88
C LYS A 180 -24.87 5.73 17.37
N TYR A 181 -24.54 6.97 17.03
CA TYR A 181 -23.20 7.34 16.55
C TYR A 181 -22.20 7.58 17.68
N LEU A 182 -22.61 7.75 18.93
CA LEU A 182 -21.69 7.96 20.06
C LEU A 182 -20.83 6.73 20.38
N GLY A 183 -21.13 5.58 19.77
CA GLY A 183 -20.45 4.32 20.00
C GLY A 183 -20.92 3.66 21.28
N GLY A 184 -20.84 2.33 21.30
CA GLY A 184 -21.40 1.47 22.34
C GLY A 184 -22.60 0.69 21.81
N ARG A 185 -22.66 -0.61 22.14
CA ARG A 185 -23.91 -1.36 22.05
C ARG A 185 -24.91 -0.61 22.93
N PRO A 186 -26.12 -0.27 22.45
CA PRO A 186 -27.14 0.33 23.32
C PRO A 186 -27.21 -0.48 24.60
N ASP A 187 -27.10 0.19 25.75
CA ASP A 187 -27.11 -0.53 27.02
C ASP A 187 -28.43 -1.28 27.08
N LYS A 188 -28.34 -2.61 27.15
CA LYS A 188 -29.52 -3.47 27.20
C LYS A 188 -30.37 -3.12 28.42
N LYS A 189 -29.75 -2.55 29.48
CA LYS A 189 -30.46 -1.95 30.62
C LYS A 189 -31.35 -0.78 30.19
N ALA A 190 -30.80 0.20 29.45
CA ALA A 190 -31.54 1.37 28.99
C ALA A 190 -32.72 0.98 28.09
N ILE A 191 -32.54 0.02 27.18
CA ILE A 191 -33.63 -0.49 26.32
C ILE A 191 -34.76 -1.09 27.16
N VAL A 192 -34.44 -1.94 28.15
CA VAL A 192 -35.45 -2.59 29.01
C VAL A 192 -36.16 -1.55 29.87
N GLN A 193 -35.44 -0.57 30.42
CA GLN A 193 -36.02 0.49 31.26
C GLN A 193 -36.92 1.44 30.45
N GLU A 194 -36.50 1.89 29.27
CA GLU A 194 -37.35 2.72 28.40
C GLU A 194 -38.61 1.99 27.95
N TRP A 195 -38.47 0.70 27.59
CA TRP A 195 -39.63 -0.12 27.22
C TRP A 195 -40.62 -0.22 28.38
N ARG A 196 -40.13 -0.41 29.60
CA ARG A 196 -40.97 -0.51 30.80
C ARG A 196 -41.63 0.82 31.18
N LYS A 197 -40.94 1.96 30.99
CA LYS A 197 -41.53 3.30 31.14
C LYS A 197 -42.69 3.52 30.17
N LYS A 198 -42.54 3.07 28.92
CA LYS A 198 -43.60 3.16 27.88
C LYS A 198 -44.74 2.16 28.10
N LYS A 199 -44.47 1.02 28.72
CA LYS A 199 -45.45 -0.06 28.99
C LYS A 199 -45.38 -0.52 30.45
N PRO A 200 -45.93 0.27 31.40
CA PRO A 200 -45.81 -0.01 32.84
C PRO A 200 -46.34 -1.39 33.27
N TRP A 201 -47.39 -1.85 32.59
CA TRP A 201 -48.07 -3.13 32.85
C TRP A 201 -47.60 -4.29 31.96
N GLY A 202 -46.60 -4.06 31.09
CA GLY A 202 -46.12 -5.06 30.14
C GLY A 202 -45.34 -6.19 30.82
N LYS A 203 -45.46 -7.43 30.31
CA LYS A 203 -44.74 -8.59 30.86
C LYS A 203 -43.35 -8.71 30.23
N LYS A 204 -42.45 -9.45 30.89
CA LYS A 204 -41.09 -9.77 30.37
C LYS A 204 -41.13 -10.41 28.97
N THR A 205 -42.15 -11.20 28.70
CA THR A 205 -42.38 -11.86 27.41
C THR A 205 -42.72 -10.87 26.29
N ASP A 206 -43.48 -9.83 26.62
CA ASP A 206 -43.82 -8.77 25.66
C ASP A 206 -42.58 -7.92 25.35
N CYS A 207 -41.77 -7.63 26.37
CA CYS A 207 -40.49 -6.95 26.20
C CYS A 207 -39.53 -7.75 25.30
N GLN A 208 -39.49 -9.07 25.47
CA GLN A 208 -38.69 -9.96 24.61
C GLN A 208 -39.14 -9.90 23.14
N ARG A 209 -40.46 -9.94 22.89
CA ARG A 209 -41.02 -9.88 21.53
C ARG A 209 -40.75 -8.54 20.86
N ASP A 210 -40.87 -7.44 21.61
CA ASP A 210 -40.75 -6.09 21.07
C ASP A 210 -39.29 -5.63 20.89
N THR A 211 -38.39 -6.06 21.77
CA THR A 211 -36.98 -5.59 21.78
C THR A 211 -35.99 -6.60 21.19
N GLY A 212 -36.41 -7.86 20.99
CA GLY A 212 -35.53 -8.94 20.55
C GLY A 212 -34.44 -9.34 21.57
N LEU A 213 -34.50 -8.81 22.79
CA LEU A 213 -33.51 -9.13 23.84
C LEU A 213 -33.75 -10.52 24.44
N SER A 214 -32.67 -11.24 24.73
CA SER A 214 -32.76 -12.56 25.39
C SER A 214 -33.42 -12.46 26.77
N ARG A 215 -34.23 -13.46 27.14
CA ARG A 215 -34.92 -13.53 28.44
C ARG A 215 -34.02 -13.36 29.68
N PRO A 216 -32.78 -13.90 29.72
CA PRO A 216 -31.86 -13.66 30.85
C PRO A 216 -31.45 -12.19 30.98
N THR A 217 -31.19 -11.51 29.85
CA THR A 217 -30.86 -10.08 29.82
C THR A 217 -32.03 -9.25 30.37
N ILE A 218 -33.26 -9.51 29.92
CA ILE A 218 -34.45 -8.77 30.38
C ILE A 218 -34.65 -8.98 31.88
N SER A 219 -34.51 -10.23 32.35
CA SER A 219 -34.68 -10.55 33.77
C SER A 219 -33.65 -9.86 34.65
N LYS A 220 -32.40 -9.72 34.19
CA LYS A 220 -31.32 -9.01 34.88
C LYS A 220 -31.63 -7.52 35.09
N TYR A 221 -32.31 -6.88 34.14
CA TYR A 221 -32.55 -5.43 34.15
C TYR A 221 -34.00 -5.02 34.44
N TRP A 222 -34.86 -5.96 34.83
CA TRP A 222 -36.30 -5.72 35.04
C TRP A 222 -36.62 -4.90 36.30
N ASN A 223 -35.83 -5.12 37.36
CA ASN A 223 -36.07 -4.61 38.72
C ASN A 223 -34.88 -3.79 39.26
N VAL A 224 -33.95 -3.35 38.42
CA VAL A 224 -32.86 -2.48 38.88
C VAL A 224 -33.48 -1.12 39.17
N GLU A 225 -33.72 -0.84 40.45
CA GLU A 225 -34.11 0.47 40.97
C GLU A 225 -33.13 1.54 40.46
N THR A 226 -33.68 2.71 40.17
CA THR A 226 -32.89 3.90 39.91
C THR A 226 -32.20 4.29 41.21
N ASP A 227 -30.89 4.09 41.30
CA ASP A 227 -30.08 4.97 42.14
C ASP A 227 -30.29 6.38 41.56
N GLU A 228 -31.09 7.18 42.26
CA GLU A 228 -31.22 8.63 42.05
C GLU A 228 -29.90 9.33 42.37
#